data_AF-A0AAV4FYA4-F1
#
_entry.id   AF-A0AAV4FYA4-F1
#
_cell.length_a   1.000
_cell.length_b   1.000
_cell.length_c   1.000
_cell.angle_alpha   90.00
_cell.angle_beta   90.00
_cell.angle_gamma   90.00
#
_symmetry.space_group_name_H-M   'P 1'
#
loop_
_entity.id
_entity.type
_entity.pdbx_description
1 polymer ?
#
loop_
_entity_poly.entity_id
_entity_poly.type
_entity_poly.pdbx_seq_one_letter_code
_entity_poly.pdbx_strand_id
1 'polypeptide(L)'
;MAICIAAKSVFPTGSLISCSRHLKSNMILYLRDKVGVATRTRNNIVSAVFGPGGLTSSLTKAIFEERLTNIQTTINDQAPAYLQHFTSRVLPILQQNLDTMLTRTEASHDWTNNKSMNYILKMKIDWRPQAIPQLIDSIHEIVKGHYTDVERAIMGRGEYRLHEDFKEYFVQPAYGAPRLMNNDVATWRNLKGH
;
A
#
# COMPACT_ATOMS: atom_id res chain seq x y z
N MET A 1 -2.59 -2.81 18.20
CA MET A 1 -1.51 -2.21 19.01
C MET A 1 -0.28 -3.11 19.07
N ALA A 2 -0.43 -4.41 19.35
CA ALA A 2 0.68 -5.38 19.42
C ALA A 2 1.63 -5.34 18.20
N ILE A 3 1.09 -5.27 16.97
CA ILE A 3 1.91 -5.21 15.75
C ILE A 3 2.78 -3.95 15.71
N CYS A 4 2.25 -2.77 16.09
CA CYS A 4 3.05 -1.54 16.10
C CYS A 4 4.17 -1.61 17.13
N ILE A 5 3.91 -2.20 18.29
CA ILE A 5 4.91 -2.38 19.36
C ILE A 5 6.01 -3.33 18.88
N ALA A 6 5.64 -4.49 18.33
CA ALA A 6 6.59 -5.46 17.81
C ALA A 6 7.41 -4.90 16.63
N ALA A 7 6.77 -4.18 15.71
CA ALA A 7 7.48 -3.56 14.61
C ALA A 7 8.47 -2.50 15.11
N LYS A 8 8.10 -1.71 16.12
CA LYS A 8 9.00 -0.72 16.74
C LYS A 8 10.11 -1.35 17.59
N SER A 9 9.91 -2.51 18.19
CA SER A 9 10.99 -3.19 18.92
C SER A 9 12.07 -3.73 17.98
N VAL A 10 11.68 -4.16 16.77
CA VAL A 10 12.61 -4.67 15.75
C VAL A 10 13.20 -3.54 14.90
N PHE A 11 12.38 -2.54 14.54
CA PHE A 11 12.75 -1.41 13.71
C PHE A 11 12.51 -0.09 14.46
N PRO A 12 13.35 0.27 15.44
CA PRO A 12 13.12 1.42 16.32
C PRO A 12 13.08 2.75 15.55
N THR A 13 13.95 2.88 14.54
CA THR A 13 14.00 4.04 13.63
C THR A 13 13.00 3.95 12.47
N GLY A 14 12.28 2.83 12.33
CA GLY A 14 11.32 2.62 11.26
C GLY A 14 10.07 3.49 11.44
N SER A 15 9.69 4.25 10.41
CA SER A 15 8.41 4.95 10.38
C SER A 15 7.29 3.97 10.00
N LEU A 16 6.24 3.93 10.81
CA LEU A 16 5.05 3.12 10.52
C LEU A 16 4.02 3.98 9.81
N ILE A 17 3.68 3.60 8.57
CA ILE A 17 2.60 4.22 7.80
C ILE A 17 1.39 3.31 7.87
N SER A 18 0.27 3.86 8.33
CA SER A 18 -1.00 3.14 8.30
C SER A 18 -1.62 3.18 6.93
N CYS A 19 -2.13 2.04 6.45
CA CYS A 19 -2.74 1.96 5.14
C CYS A 19 -4.05 2.78 5.07
N SER A 20 -4.08 3.79 4.19
CA SER A 20 -5.23 4.67 3.97
C SER A 20 -6.51 3.90 3.60
N ARG A 21 -6.39 2.82 2.82
CA ARG A 21 -7.52 1.95 2.46
C ARG A 21 -8.19 1.30 3.68
N HIS A 22 -7.39 0.77 4.61
CA HIS A 22 -7.92 0.14 5.81
C HIS A 22 -8.52 1.19 6.76
N LEU A 23 -7.88 2.35 6.89
CA LEU A 23 -8.45 3.47 7.65
C LEU A 23 -9.80 3.92 7.08
N LYS A 24 -9.89 4.08 5.74
CA LYS A 24 -11.14 4.40 5.03
C LYS A 24 -12.23 3.36 5.30
N SER A 25 -11.89 2.07 5.22
CA SER A 25 -12.84 0.97 5.46
C SER A 25 -13.31 0.96 6.92
N ASN A 26 -12.39 1.11 7.87
CA ASN A 26 -12.71 1.17 9.30
C ASN A 26 -13.61 2.37 9.63
N MET A 27 -13.36 3.53 9.02
CA MET A 27 -14.21 4.71 9.19
C MET A 27 -15.61 4.50 8.63
N ILE A 28 -15.75 3.89 7.44
CA ILE A 28 -17.06 3.53 6.87
C ILE A 28 -17.83 2.62 7.82
N LEU A 29 -17.17 1.57 8.34
CA LEU A 29 -17.80 0.62 9.27
C LEU A 29 -18.20 1.31 10.59
N TYR A 30 -17.35 2.15 11.16
CA TYR A 30 -17.66 2.86 12.41
C TYR A 30 -18.85 3.81 12.23
N LEU A 31 -18.86 4.61 11.16
CA LEU A 31 -19.98 5.52 10.85
C LEU A 31 -21.29 4.76 10.65
N ARG A 32 -21.25 3.56 10.06
CA ARG A 32 -22.43 2.72 9.86
C ARG A 32 -22.89 2.02 11.15
N ASP A 33 -21.98 1.31 11.81
CA ASP A 33 -22.33 0.33 12.85
C ASP A 33 -22.36 0.92 14.26
N LYS A 34 -21.60 2.01 14.51
CA LYS A 34 -21.53 2.65 15.83
C LYS A 34 -22.29 3.96 15.88
N VAL A 35 -22.27 4.73 14.80
CA VAL A 35 -22.94 6.04 14.76
C VAL A 35 -24.32 5.96 14.08
N GLY A 36 -24.52 5.03 13.15
CA GLY A 36 -25.81 4.87 12.45
C GLY A 36 -26.05 5.90 11.34
N VAL A 37 -24.99 6.42 10.72
CA VAL A 37 -25.08 7.52 9.74
C VAL A 37 -25.54 7.00 8.36
N ALA A 38 -26.45 7.74 7.72
CA ALA A 38 -26.95 7.47 6.39
C ALA A 38 -25.83 7.38 5.33
N THR A 39 -26.02 6.55 4.31
CA THR A 39 -25.01 6.28 3.28
C THR A 39 -24.48 7.54 2.59
N ARG A 40 -25.35 8.51 2.28
CA ARG A 40 -24.95 9.78 1.65
C ARG A 40 -23.98 10.56 2.54
N THR A 41 -24.37 10.81 3.79
CA THR A 41 -23.56 11.52 4.78
C THR A 41 -22.23 10.81 5.03
N ARG A 42 -22.26 9.48 5.18
CA ARG A 42 -21.05 8.67 5.34
C ARG A 42 -20.11 8.84 4.15
N ASN A 43 -20.62 8.79 2.92
CA ASN A 43 -19.81 8.96 1.71
C ASN A 43 -19.23 10.38 1.63
N ASN A 44 -19.98 11.41 2.03
CA ASN A 44 -19.50 12.79 2.08
C ASN A 44 -18.31 12.93 3.05
N ILE A 45 -18.45 12.48 4.29
CA ILE A 45 -17.38 12.52 5.30
C ILE A 45 -16.16 11.74 4.82
N VAL A 46 -16.38 10.54 4.28
CA VAL A 46 -15.31 9.69 3.77
C VAL A 46 -14.59 10.30 2.57
N SER A 47 -15.31 10.96 1.67
CA SER A 47 -14.72 11.66 0.54
C SER A 47 -13.95 12.91 0.98
N ALA A 48 -14.42 13.62 2.00
CA ALA A 48 -13.71 14.78 2.52
C ALA A 48 -12.34 14.40 3.13
N VAL A 49 -12.23 13.21 3.74
CA VAL A 49 -10.96 12.72 4.30
C VAL A 49 -10.09 12.04 3.23
N PHE A 50 -10.65 11.11 2.46
CA PHE A 50 -9.91 10.17 1.60
C PHE A 50 -10.19 10.33 0.08
N GLY A 51 -10.93 11.35 -0.32
CA GLY A 51 -11.27 11.62 -1.72
C GLY A 51 -10.20 12.46 -2.43
N PRO A 52 -10.38 12.70 -3.75
CA PRO A 52 -9.55 13.65 -4.49
C PRO A 52 -9.66 15.04 -3.85
N GLY A 53 -8.52 15.62 -3.44
CA GLY A 53 -8.50 16.90 -2.71
C GLY A 53 -8.88 16.80 -1.22
N GLY A 54 -9.09 15.59 -0.70
CA GLY A 54 -9.36 15.37 0.72
C GLY A 54 -8.15 15.54 1.62
N LEU A 55 -8.34 15.36 2.92
CA LEU A 55 -7.29 15.53 3.94
C LEU A 55 -6.01 14.75 3.64
N THR A 56 -6.13 13.51 3.17
CA THR A 56 -4.97 12.66 2.89
C THR A 56 -4.20 13.05 1.64
N SER A 57 -4.74 13.92 0.79
CA SER A 57 -4.06 14.47 -0.39
C SER A 57 -3.37 15.82 -0.13
N SER A 58 -3.10 16.14 1.13
CA SER A 58 -2.46 17.40 1.51
C SER A 58 -0.96 17.29 1.28
N LEU A 59 -0.41 18.19 0.48
CA LEU A 59 1.02 18.20 0.14
C LEU A 59 1.89 18.92 1.18
N THR A 60 1.26 19.69 2.07
CA THR A 60 1.94 20.47 3.11
C THR A 60 1.14 20.44 4.40
N LYS A 61 1.80 20.73 5.53
CA LYS A 61 1.13 20.86 6.83
C LYS A 61 0.08 21.98 6.84
N ALA A 62 0.36 23.10 6.18
CA ALA A 62 -0.57 24.23 6.11
C ALA A 62 -1.88 23.84 5.41
N ILE A 63 -1.79 23.16 4.25
CA ILE A 63 -2.98 22.67 3.52
C ILE A 63 -3.73 21.63 4.35
N PHE A 64 -3.00 20.78 5.09
CA PHE A 64 -3.62 19.77 5.95
C PHE A 64 -4.44 20.40 7.07
N GLU A 65 -3.90 21.40 7.78
CA GLU A 65 -4.60 22.13 8.84
C GLU A 65 -5.85 22.83 8.32
N GLU A 66 -5.76 23.53 7.18
CA GLU A 66 -6.91 24.18 6.54
C GLU A 66 -8.02 23.16 6.22
N ARG A 67 -7.68 22.04 5.59
CA ARG A 67 -8.63 20.97 5.27
C ARG A 67 -9.19 20.30 6.54
N LEU A 68 -8.37 20.17 7.58
CA LEU A 68 -8.78 19.59 8.85
C LEU A 68 -9.89 20.41 9.50
N THR A 69 -9.76 21.74 9.53
CA THR A 69 -10.82 22.63 10.05
C THR A 69 -12.14 22.41 9.30
N ASN A 70 -12.11 22.39 7.97
CA ASN A 70 -13.31 22.18 7.15
C ASN A 70 -13.98 20.82 7.40
N ILE A 71 -13.17 19.78 7.59
CA ILE A 71 -13.66 18.42 7.86
C ILE A 71 -14.22 18.31 9.28
N GLN A 72 -13.59 18.93 10.27
CA GLN A 72 -14.10 18.93 11.63
C GLN A 72 -15.46 19.62 11.70
N THR A 73 -15.64 20.75 11.02
CA THR A 73 -16.95 21.41 10.86
C THR A 73 -17.96 20.46 10.21
N THR A 74 -17.59 19.85 9.08
CA THR A 74 -18.46 18.90 8.36
C THR A 74 -18.89 17.71 9.23
N ILE A 75 -17.96 17.15 10.01
CA ILE A 75 -18.24 16.03 10.92
C ILE A 75 -19.11 16.51 12.08
N ASN A 76 -18.83 17.68 12.65
CA ASN A 76 -19.62 18.23 13.75
C ASN A 76 -21.08 18.46 13.32
N ASP A 77 -21.30 18.96 12.10
CA ASP A 77 -22.63 19.26 11.60
C ASP A 77 -23.41 18.00 11.22
N GLN A 78 -22.74 17.01 10.61
CA GLN A 78 -23.42 15.86 10.01
C GLN A 78 -23.37 14.58 10.86
N ALA A 79 -22.38 14.45 11.75
CA ALA A 79 -22.15 13.27 12.59
C ALA A 79 -21.38 13.63 13.88
N PRO A 80 -21.91 14.49 14.76
CA PRO A 80 -21.19 15.01 15.92
C PRO A 80 -20.66 13.90 16.86
N ALA A 81 -21.43 12.81 17.01
CA ALA A 81 -21.01 11.65 17.80
C ALA A 81 -19.75 10.94 17.24
N TYR A 82 -19.41 11.15 15.97
CA TYR A 82 -18.19 10.64 15.35
C TYR A 82 -16.96 11.52 15.63
N LEU A 83 -17.14 12.81 15.92
CA LEU A 83 -16.05 13.79 16.02
C LEU A 83 -15.01 13.37 17.06
N GLN A 84 -15.45 12.92 18.24
CA GLN A 84 -14.53 12.45 19.28
C GLN A 84 -13.69 11.26 18.82
N HIS A 85 -14.30 10.30 18.11
CA HIS A 85 -13.58 9.14 17.58
C HIS A 85 -12.58 9.56 16.50
N PHE A 86 -12.99 10.45 15.60
CA PHE A 86 -12.13 10.99 14.56
C PHE A 86 -10.90 11.67 15.17
N THR A 87 -11.08 12.62 16.09
CA THR A 87 -10.00 13.40 16.69
C THR A 87 -9.07 12.54 17.55
N SER A 88 -9.61 11.59 18.33
CA SER A 88 -8.79 10.79 19.26
C SER A 88 -8.11 9.57 18.62
N ARG A 89 -8.64 9.05 17.51
CA ARG A 89 -8.16 7.78 16.92
C ARG A 89 -7.68 7.92 15.50
N VAL A 90 -8.43 8.61 14.64
CA VAL A 90 -8.14 8.67 13.20
C VAL A 90 -7.14 9.76 12.89
N LEU A 91 -7.36 10.97 13.42
CA LEU A 91 -6.53 12.14 13.17
C LEU A 91 -5.05 11.93 13.51
N PRO A 92 -4.67 11.37 14.67
CA PRO A 92 -3.26 11.16 15.00
C PRO A 92 -2.54 10.25 14.00
N ILE A 93 -3.27 9.26 13.47
CA ILE A 93 -2.73 8.34 12.45
C ILE A 93 -2.54 9.08 11.12
N LEU A 94 -3.48 9.95 10.73
CA LEU A 94 -3.36 10.74 9.50
C LEU A 94 -2.21 11.76 9.59
N GLN A 95 -2.03 12.39 10.74
CA GLN A 95 -0.89 13.29 11.00
C GLN A 95 0.44 12.55 10.92
N GLN A 96 0.54 11.38 11.57
CA GLN A 96 1.74 10.54 11.50
C GLN A 96 2.07 10.11 10.06
N ASN A 97 1.05 9.75 9.28
CA ASN A 97 1.22 9.43 7.87
C ASN A 97 1.75 10.63 7.07
N LEU A 98 1.17 11.82 7.26
CA LEU A 98 1.62 13.05 6.60
C LEU A 98 3.08 13.36 6.97
N ASP A 99 3.41 13.36 8.25
CA ASP A 99 4.78 13.61 8.73
C ASP A 99 5.77 12.63 8.12
N THR A 100 5.39 11.36 8.00
CA THR A 100 6.25 10.35 7.36
C THR A 100 6.43 10.63 5.87
N MET A 101 5.39 11.04 5.16
CA MET A 101 5.47 11.36 3.72
C MET A 101 6.31 12.63 3.47
N LEU A 102 6.17 13.65 4.32
CA LEU A 102 6.95 14.88 4.20
C LEU A 102 8.44 14.66 4.49
N THR A 103 8.76 13.70 5.36
CA THR A 103 10.16 13.38 5.72
C THR A 103 10.80 12.33 4.81
N ARG A 104 10.00 11.57 4.05
CA ARG A 104 10.48 10.53 3.13
C ARG A 104 9.96 10.76 1.72
N THR A 105 10.78 11.37 0.88
CA THR A 105 10.46 11.66 -0.53
C THR A 105 10.15 10.40 -1.36
N GLU A 106 10.66 9.24 -0.95
CA GLU A 106 10.37 7.94 -1.57
C GLU A 106 8.97 7.40 -1.24
N ALA A 107 8.31 7.94 -0.19
CA ALA A 107 6.97 7.51 0.18
C ALA A 107 5.92 8.22 -0.72
N SER A 108 5.36 7.48 -1.67
CA SER A 108 4.23 7.96 -2.48
C SER A 108 2.99 8.20 -1.62
N HIS A 109 2.23 9.25 -1.97
CA HIS A 109 0.96 9.61 -1.33
C HIS A 109 -0.11 8.51 -1.49
N ASP A 110 0.04 7.66 -2.50
CA ASP A 110 -0.85 6.52 -2.77
C ASP A 110 -0.28 5.20 -2.25
N TRP A 111 0.28 5.20 -1.03
CA TRP A 111 0.71 3.96 -0.38
C TRP A 111 -0.47 3.03 -0.09
N THR A 112 -0.82 2.24 -1.10
CA THR A 112 -1.75 1.12 -0.99
C THR A 112 -0.93 -0.11 -0.66
N ASN A 113 -1.22 -0.74 0.49
CA ASN A 113 -0.64 -2.05 0.78
C ASN A 113 -0.97 -2.98 -0.41
N ASN A 114 0.08 -3.50 -1.04
CA ASN A 114 0.06 -4.15 -2.33
C ASN A 114 -0.99 -5.28 -2.33
N LYS A 115 -2.14 -5.05 -2.96
CA LYS A 115 -3.26 -6.00 -2.96
C LYS A 115 -2.87 -7.35 -3.54
N SER A 116 -1.95 -7.34 -4.50
CA SER A 116 -1.39 -8.54 -5.12
C SER A 116 -0.75 -9.43 -4.05
N MET A 117 0.04 -8.87 -3.14
CA MET A 117 0.67 -9.63 -2.06
C MET A 117 -0.36 -10.23 -1.12
N ASN A 118 -1.37 -9.45 -0.69
CA ASN A 118 -2.45 -10.00 0.13
C ASN A 118 -3.26 -11.09 -0.60
N TYR A 119 -3.44 -10.98 -1.92
CA TYR A 119 -4.10 -12.00 -2.72
C TYR A 119 -3.25 -13.27 -2.84
N ILE A 120 -1.95 -13.13 -3.12
CA ILE A 120 -0.99 -14.23 -3.20
C ILE A 120 -0.89 -14.95 -1.85
N LEU A 121 -0.75 -14.21 -0.75
CA LEU A 121 -0.78 -14.75 0.60
C LEU A 121 -2.09 -15.50 0.86
N LYS A 122 -3.23 -14.95 0.42
CA LYS A 122 -4.53 -15.63 0.55
C LYS A 122 -4.64 -16.94 -0.20
N MET A 123 -4.01 -17.05 -1.35
CA MET A 123 -4.02 -18.25 -2.20
C MET A 123 -2.98 -19.28 -1.77
N LYS A 124 -1.85 -18.84 -1.21
CA LYS A 124 -0.72 -19.70 -0.86
C LYS A 124 -0.74 -20.20 0.57
N ILE A 125 -1.35 -19.46 1.49
CA ILE A 125 -1.42 -19.82 2.91
C ILE A 125 -2.81 -20.38 3.21
N ASP A 126 -2.85 -21.59 3.78
CA ASP A 126 -4.07 -22.13 4.37
C ASP A 126 -4.39 -21.32 5.63
N TRP A 127 -5.54 -20.65 5.65
CA TRP A 127 -5.95 -19.71 6.72
C TRP A 127 -6.32 -20.38 8.03
N ARG A 128 -6.16 -21.71 8.12
CA ARG A 128 -6.27 -22.44 9.38
C ARG A 128 -5.15 -22.00 10.33
N PRO A 129 -5.36 -22.08 11.67
CA PRO A 129 -4.29 -21.81 12.62
C PRO A 129 -3.06 -22.68 12.31
N GLN A 130 -1.97 -22.03 11.90
CA GLN A 130 -0.67 -22.66 11.68
C GLN A 130 0.32 -22.19 12.74
N ALA A 131 1.37 -22.97 12.96
CA ALA A 131 2.48 -22.52 13.80
C ALA A 131 3.15 -21.32 13.11
N ILE A 132 3.51 -20.28 13.88
CA ILE A 132 4.18 -19.07 13.37
C ILE A 132 5.39 -19.39 12.45
N PRO A 133 6.23 -20.41 12.74
CA PRO A 133 7.33 -20.79 11.83
C PRO A 133 6.86 -21.17 10.42
N GLN A 134 5.75 -21.91 10.28
CA GLN A 134 5.22 -22.32 8.97
C GLN A 134 4.74 -21.12 8.14
N LEU A 135 4.18 -20.11 8.81
CA LEU A 135 3.82 -18.86 8.17
C LEU A 135 5.06 -18.09 7.71
N ILE A 136 6.11 -18.05 8.53
CA ILE A 136 7.39 -17.41 8.18
C ILE A 136 8.00 -18.09 6.95
N ASP A 137 8.07 -19.42 6.94
CA ASP A 137 8.61 -20.20 5.81
C ASP A 137 7.79 -19.98 4.53
N SER A 138 6.45 -19.94 4.66
CA SER A 138 5.55 -19.68 3.53
C SER A 138 5.75 -18.28 2.94
N ILE A 139 5.92 -17.26 3.79
CA ILE A 139 6.21 -15.89 3.35
C ILE A 139 7.59 -15.84 2.69
N HIS A 140 8.59 -16.51 3.27
CA HIS A 140 9.93 -16.58 2.71
C HIS A 140 9.93 -17.16 1.29
N GLU A 141 9.24 -18.28 1.07
CA GLU A 141 9.15 -18.91 -0.25
C GLU A 141 8.41 -18.04 -1.27
N ILE A 142 7.37 -17.30 -0.86
CA ILE A 142 6.68 -16.33 -1.74
C ILE A 142 7.65 -15.21 -2.16
N VAL A 143 8.37 -14.63 -1.21
CA VAL A 143 9.34 -13.55 -1.48
C VAL A 143 10.44 -14.05 -2.40
N LYS A 144 11.00 -15.23 -2.13
CA LYS A 144 12.02 -15.87 -2.97
C LYS A 144 11.50 -16.10 -4.40
N GLY A 145 10.28 -16.60 -4.55
CA GLY A 145 9.63 -16.77 -5.85
C GLY A 145 9.52 -15.46 -6.64
N HIS A 146 9.15 -14.36 -5.97
CA HIS A 146 9.11 -13.04 -6.61
C HIS A 146 10.49 -12.56 -7.10
N TYR A 147 11.55 -12.78 -6.32
CA TYR A 147 12.90 -12.47 -6.78
C TYR A 147 13.30 -13.29 -8.00
N THR A 148 12.96 -14.59 -8.02
CA THR A 148 13.19 -15.45 -9.19
C THR A 148 12.41 -14.97 -10.42
N ASP A 149 11.17 -14.52 -10.26
CA ASP A 149 10.36 -14.00 -11.38
C ASP A 149 10.93 -12.67 -11.92
N VAL A 150 11.41 -11.79 -11.05
CA VAL A 150 12.11 -10.56 -11.45
C VAL A 150 13.41 -10.89 -12.20
N GLU A 151 14.21 -11.81 -11.67
CA GLU A 151 15.45 -12.28 -12.30
C GLU A 151 15.18 -12.83 -13.71
N ARG A 152 14.14 -13.68 -13.84
CA ARG A 152 13.68 -14.20 -15.14
C ARG A 152 13.26 -13.08 -16.08
N ALA A 153 12.47 -12.12 -15.61
CA ALA A 153 12.01 -10.99 -16.42
C ALA A 153 13.19 -10.15 -16.95
N ILE A 154 14.22 -9.92 -16.13
CA ILE A 154 15.44 -9.21 -16.55
C ILE A 154 16.22 -10.00 -17.60
N MET A 155 16.24 -11.33 -17.49
CA MET A 155 16.82 -12.21 -18.52
C MET A 155 15.94 -12.40 -19.77
N GLY A 156 14.79 -11.71 -19.88
CA GLY A 156 13.84 -11.89 -20.97
C GLY A 156 13.14 -13.26 -20.97
N ARG A 157 13.01 -13.90 -19.81
CA ARG A 157 12.39 -15.21 -19.60
C ARG A 157 11.15 -15.10 -18.70
N GLY A 158 10.29 -16.11 -18.74
CA GLY A 158 9.10 -16.21 -17.88
C GLY A 158 7.91 -15.41 -18.43
N GLU A 159 6.90 -15.23 -17.57
CA GLU A 159 5.62 -14.60 -17.93
C GLU A 159 5.63 -13.07 -17.81
N TYR A 160 6.61 -12.52 -17.08
CA TYR A 160 6.74 -11.09 -16.84
C TYR A 160 7.78 -10.47 -17.78
N ARG A 161 7.56 -9.21 -18.16
CA ARG A 161 8.51 -8.41 -18.94
C ARG A 161 8.79 -7.10 -18.22
N LEU A 162 10.01 -6.61 -18.33
CA LEU A 162 10.36 -5.27 -17.87
C LEU A 162 9.58 -4.21 -18.67
N HIS A 163 9.16 -3.16 -17.98
CA HIS A 163 8.61 -1.98 -18.64
C HIS A 163 9.71 -1.32 -19.49
N GLU A 164 9.32 -0.59 -20.54
CA GLU A 164 10.25 0.06 -21.48
C GLU A 164 11.31 0.91 -20.76
N ASP A 165 10.89 1.66 -19.74
CA ASP A 165 11.76 2.52 -18.92
C ASP A 165 12.87 1.78 -18.16
N PHE A 166 12.77 0.45 -18.04
CA PHE A 166 13.74 -0.38 -17.35
C PHE A 166 14.49 -1.36 -18.26
N LYS A 167 14.31 -1.27 -19.58
CA LYS A 167 14.95 -2.21 -20.52
C LYS A 167 16.49 -2.16 -20.52
N GLU A 168 17.06 -1.04 -20.09
CA GLU A 168 18.52 -0.86 -20.06
C GLU A 168 19.18 -1.54 -18.85
N TYR A 169 18.41 -1.95 -17.83
CA TYR A 169 18.94 -2.63 -16.66
C TYR A 169 19.11 -4.12 -16.94
N PHE A 170 20.35 -4.60 -16.85
CA PHE A 170 20.70 -6.02 -16.96
C PHE A 170 21.30 -6.53 -15.65
N VAL A 171 20.99 -7.78 -15.29
CA VAL A 171 21.67 -8.47 -14.19
C VAL A 171 23.06 -8.85 -14.69
N GLN A 172 24.09 -8.26 -14.09
CA GLN A 172 25.45 -8.72 -14.30
C GLN A 172 25.56 -10.15 -13.74
N PRO A 173 25.98 -11.15 -14.55
CA PRO A 173 26.15 -12.50 -14.04
C PRO A 173 27.13 -12.47 -12.86
N ALA A 174 26.78 -13.17 -11.78
CA ALA A 174 27.72 -13.40 -10.68
C ALA A 174 29.01 -13.98 -11.25
N TYR A 175 30.16 -13.47 -10.80
CA TYR A 175 31.50 -13.88 -11.25
C TYR A 175 31.58 -15.41 -11.38
N GLY A 176 31.71 -15.91 -12.61
CA GLY A 176 31.87 -17.34 -12.92
C GLY A 176 30.72 -18.02 -13.70
N ALA A 177 29.58 -17.37 -13.91
CA ALA A 177 28.57 -17.91 -14.82
C ALA A 177 28.92 -17.59 -16.30
N PRO A 178 28.89 -18.58 -17.23
CA PRO A 178 29.17 -18.31 -18.63
C PRO A 178 28.16 -17.29 -19.18
N ARG A 179 28.67 -16.24 -19.83
CA ARG A 179 27.86 -15.27 -20.56
C ARG A 179 26.98 -16.04 -21.55
N LEU A 180 25.67 -16.05 -21.31
CA LEU A 180 24.72 -16.31 -22.40
C LEU A 180 24.81 -15.09 -23.32
N MET A 181 25.69 -15.20 -24.32
CA MET A 181 25.76 -14.24 -25.41
C MET A 181 24.37 -14.10 -26.04
N ASN A 182 23.97 -12.85 -26.24
CA ASN A 182 23.01 -12.36 -27.23
C ASN A 182 22.18 -13.45 -27.90
N ASN A 183 20.97 -13.69 -27.40
CA ASN A 183 19.90 -14.03 -28.32
C ASN A 183 19.37 -12.72 -28.85
N ASP A 184 19.64 -12.49 -30.13
CA ASP A 184 18.84 -11.62 -30.99
C ASP A 184 17.38 -11.68 -30.53
N VAL A 185 16.86 -10.52 -30.16
CA VAL A 185 15.42 -10.31 -30.05
C VAL A 185 14.89 -10.45 -31.47
N ALA A 186 14.65 -11.69 -31.86
CA ALA A 186 13.88 -12.03 -33.03
C ALA A 186 12.57 -11.26 -32.92
N THR A 187 12.47 -10.26 -33.79
CA THR A 187 11.24 -9.57 -34.14
C THR A 187 10.04 -10.51 -34.07
N TRP A 188 9.20 -10.35 -33.06
CA TRP A 188 7.82 -10.81 -33.11
C TRP A 188 7.07 -9.87 -34.06
N ARG A 189 7.34 -10.00 -35.36
CA ARG A 189 6.47 -9.48 -36.41
C ARG A 189 5.27 -10.42 -36.51
N ASN A 190 4.11 -9.84 -36.22
CA ASN A 190 2.76 -10.29 -36.53
C ASN A 190 2.66 -11.40 -37.58
N LEU A 191 2.15 -12.56 -37.16
CA LEU A 191 1.39 -13.46 -38.03
C LEU A 191 -0.03 -13.55 -37.48
N LYS A 192 -0.87 -12.61 -37.89
CA LYS A 192 -2.34 -12.73 -37.97
C LYS A 192 -2.85 -11.84 -39.12
N GLY A 193 -3.46 -12.48 -40.13
CA GLY A 193 -4.25 -11.88 -41.23
C GLY A 193 -3.40 -11.31 -42.37
N HIS A 194 -3.51 -11.72 -43.64
CA HIS A 194 -4.57 -12.36 -44.40
C HIS A 194 -4.01 -13.45 -45.33
#